data_AF-A0A225NE12-F1
#
_entry.id   AF-A0A225NE12-F1
#
_cell.length_a   1.000
_cell.length_b   1.000
_cell.length_c   1.000
_cell.angle_alpha   90.00
_cell.angle_beta   90.00
_cell.angle_gamma   90.00
#
_symmetry.space_group_name_H-M   'P 1'
#
loop_
_entity.id
_entity.type
_entity.pdbx_description
1 polymer ?
#
loop_
_entity_poly.entity_id
_entity_poly.type
_entity_poly.pdbx_seq_one_letter_code
_entity_poly.pdbx_strand_id
1 'polypeptide(L)'
;MSMNRAQRKAMQRRTGIGPAKLARHCYDIRGDALVRVSDPAAVAVLTRAFTLLLCSGGLPVAIEVTPDEARAFPRFRDNPAGLGVTWLAVGFDSEGRASYALQTANCEDGALASEAARVLACAKLAEVCATPGFPICKTRGRA
;
A
#
# COMPACT_ATOMS: atom_id res chain seq x y z
N MET A 1 11.52 -18.52 -8.40
CA MET A 1 12.97 -18.29 -8.14
C MET A 1 13.08 -17.50 -6.84
N SER A 2 13.76 -18.04 -5.80
CA SER A 2 13.90 -17.37 -4.49
C SER A 2 15.12 -16.45 -4.49
N MET A 3 14.95 -15.19 -4.06
CA MET A 3 15.95 -14.14 -4.17
C MET A 3 16.96 -14.20 -3.00
N ASN A 4 18.27 -14.22 -3.30
CA ASN A 4 19.34 -14.33 -2.29
C ASN A 4 19.39 -13.05 -1.40
N ARG A 5 19.75 -13.20 -0.12
CA ARG A 5 20.03 -12.12 0.85
C ARG A 5 20.95 -11.02 0.30
N ALA A 6 21.94 -11.38 -0.53
CA ALA A 6 22.82 -10.41 -1.20
C ALA A 6 22.08 -9.57 -2.25
N GLN A 7 21.18 -10.18 -3.03
CA GLN A 7 20.33 -9.49 -3.99
C GLN A 7 19.31 -8.58 -3.27
N ARG A 8 18.79 -9.00 -2.11
CA ARG A 8 17.93 -8.17 -1.24
C ARG A 8 18.64 -6.93 -0.72
N LYS A 9 19.87 -7.07 -0.18
CA LYS A 9 20.70 -5.92 0.23
C LYS A 9 21.10 -5.04 -0.96
N ALA A 10 21.39 -5.64 -2.11
CA ALA A 10 21.71 -4.91 -3.33
C ALA A 10 20.50 -4.15 -3.86
N MET A 11 19.27 -4.67 -3.74
CA MET A 11 18.05 -3.97 -4.13
C MET A 11 17.75 -2.79 -3.19
N GLN A 12 17.89 -2.99 -1.88
CA GLN A 12 17.80 -1.89 -0.88
C GLN A 12 18.83 -0.78 -1.12
N ARG A 13 20.05 -1.14 -1.57
CA ARG A 13 21.12 -0.17 -1.89
C ARG A 13 20.98 0.45 -3.29
N ARG A 14 20.54 -0.32 -4.29
CA ARG A 14 20.42 0.13 -5.70
C ARG A 14 19.28 1.11 -5.91
N THR A 15 18.18 0.97 -5.18
CA THR A 15 17.07 1.91 -5.36
C THR A 15 17.37 3.27 -4.75
N GLY A 16 18.20 3.36 -3.71
CA GLY A 16 18.46 4.63 -2.99
C GLY A 16 17.18 5.31 -2.47
N ILE A 17 16.06 4.60 -2.50
CA ILE A 17 14.70 5.09 -2.24
C ILE A 17 14.28 4.41 -0.94
N GLY A 18 14.39 5.15 0.17
CA GLY A 18 13.92 4.67 1.47
C GLY A 18 12.39 4.48 1.50
N PRO A 19 11.85 3.77 2.51
CA PRO A 19 10.42 3.50 2.65
C PRO A 19 9.58 4.79 2.69
N ALA A 20 10.10 5.86 3.30
CA ALA A 20 9.45 7.17 3.29
C ALA A 20 9.31 7.78 1.89
N LYS A 21 10.29 7.54 1.00
CA LYS A 21 10.22 8.00 -0.38
C LYS A 21 9.21 7.17 -1.17
N LEU A 22 9.13 5.85 -0.96
CA LEU A 22 8.06 5.01 -1.53
C LEU A 22 6.67 5.49 -1.11
N ALA A 23 6.47 5.71 0.19
CA ALA A 23 5.21 6.19 0.75
C ALA A 23 4.77 7.52 0.11
N ARG A 24 5.69 8.48 -0.03
CA ARG A 24 5.40 9.79 -0.65
C ARG A 24 5.08 9.73 -2.14
N HIS A 25 5.40 8.64 -2.83
CA HIS A 25 5.11 8.48 -4.26
C HIS A 25 3.89 7.58 -4.51
N CYS A 26 3.16 7.19 -3.46
CA CYS A 26 1.92 6.45 -3.60
C CYS A 26 0.78 7.37 -4.05
N TYR A 27 -0.10 6.80 -4.88
CA TYR A 27 -1.31 7.42 -5.36
C TYR A 27 -2.52 6.60 -4.92
N ASP A 28 -3.64 7.29 -4.77
CA ASP A 28 -4.94 6.73 -4.48
C ASP A 28 -5.98 7.25 -5.47
N ILE A 29 -7.22 6.76 -5.38
CA ILE A 29 -8.33 7.24 -6.20
C ILE A 29 -9.36 7.94 -5.31
N ARG A 30 -9.67 9.20 -5.63
CA ARG A 30 -10.74 9.97 -4.99
C ARG A 30 -11.78 10.34 -6.04
N GLY A 31 -12.96 9.70 -5.99
CA GLY A 31 -13.92 9.76 -7.09
C GLY A 31 -13.34 9.08 -8.32
N ASP A 32 -13.25 9.81 -9.43
CA ASP A 32 -12.66 9.34 -10.70
C ASP A 32 -11.21 9.83 -10.91
N ALA A 33 -10.65 10.57 -9.95
CA ALA A 33 -9.33 11.18 -10.06
C ALA A 33 -8.27 10.39 -9.29
N LEU A 34 -7.10 10.22 -9.93
CA LEU A 34 -5.90 9.76 -9.26
C LEU A 34 -5.31 10.91 -8.43
N VAL A 35 -5.21 10.73 -7.13
CA VAL A 35 -4.69 11.72 -6.18
C VAL A 35 -3.46 11.19 -5.48
N ARG A 36 -2.48 12.05 -5.22
CA ARG A 36 -1.32 11.66 -4.42
C ARG A 36 -1.70 11.53 -2.95
N VAL A 37 -1.20 10.51 -2.26
CA VAL A 37 -1.34 10.42 -0.80
C VAL A 37 -0.40 11.45 -0.16
N SER A 38 -0.98 12.50 0.41
CA SER A 38 -0.24 13.62 1.01
C SER A 38 -0.45 13.79 2.51
N ASP A 39 -1.45 13.11 3.08
CA ASP A 39 -1.74 13.20 4.51
C ASP A 39 -0.57 12.63 5.34
N PRO A 40 -0.01 13.37 6.32
CA PRO A 40 1.12 12.90 7.12
C PRO A 40 0.87 11.57 7.85
N ALA A 41 -0.35 11.33 8.33
CA ALA A 41 -0.71 10.10 9.02
C ALA A 41 -0.73 8.92 8.04
N ALA A 42 -1.35 9.08 6.86
CA ALA A 42 -1.33 8.05 5.82
C ALA A 42 0.11 7.75 5.34
N VAL A 43 0.94 8.78 5.16
CA VAL A 43 2.35 8.62 4.79
C VAL A 43 3.14 7.89 5.87
N ALA A 44 2.86 8.12 7.15
CA ALA A 44 3.50 7.39 8.26
C ALA A 44 3.14 5.90 8.25
N VAL A 45 1.85 5.58 8.06
CA VAL A 45 1.37 4.19 7.96
C VAL A 45 2.00 3.48 6.76
N LEU A 46 2.00 4.12 5.58
CA LEU A 46 2.66 3.59 4.39
C LEU A 46 4.17 3.39 4.61
N THR A 47 4.84 4.31 5.30
CA THR A 47 6.26 4.18 5.63
C THR A 47 6.52 2.95 6.51
N ARG A 48 5.68 2.72 7.51
CA ARG A 48 5.73 1.51 8.37
C ARG A 48 5.53 0.24 7.54
N ALA A 49 4.51 0.21 6.69
CA ALA A 49 4.19 -0.92 5.82
C ALA A 49 5.33 -1.22 4.82
N PHE A 50 5.87 -0.19 4.14
CA PHE A 50 6.98 -0.36 3.20
C PHE A 50 8.29 -0.76 3.90
N THR A 51 8.49 -0.36 5.15
CA THR A 51 9.63 -0.85 5.93
C THR A 51 9.53 -2.36 6.11
N LEU A 52 8.36 -2.88 6.47
CA LEU A 52 8.12 -4.31 6.58
C LEU A 52 8.26 -5.03 5.23
N LEU A 53 7.71 -4.45 4.15
CA LEU A 53 7.89 -4.98 2.78
C LEU A 53 9.38 -5.16 2.43
N LEU A 54 10.20 -4.15 2.69
CA LEU A 54 11.63 -4.18 2.40
C LEU A 54 12.39 -5.16 3.30
N CYS A 55 12.00 -5.28 4.58
CA CYS A 55 12.53 -6.28 5.51
C CYS A 55 12.16 -7.72 5.09
N SER A 56 10.96 -7.92 4.54
CA SER A 56 10.47 -9.18 3.98
C SER A 56 11.08 -9.52 2.62
N GLY A 57 12.02 -8.71 2.11
CA GLY A 57 12.68 -8.96 0.85
C GLY A 57 11.86 -8.58 -0.39
N GLY A 58 10.89 -7.67 -0.24
CA GLY A 58 10.01 -7.23 -1.33
C GLY A 58 8.77 -8.11 -1.52
N LEU A 59 8.54 -9.12 -0.68
CA LEU A 59 7.30 -9.89 -0.67
C LEU A 59 6.15 -9.05 -0.11
N PRO A 60 4.95 -9.08 -0.72
CA PRO A 60 3.79 -8.33 -0.22
C PRO A 60 3.52 -8.54 1.27
N VAL A 61 3.18 -7.46 1.96
CA VAL A 61 2.88 -7.46 3.40
C VAL A 61 1.55 -6.78 3.63
N ALA A 62 0.74 -7.31 4.54
CA ALA A 62 -0.44 -6.64 5.05
C ALA A 62 -0.26 -6.30 6.53
N ILE A 63 -0.73 -5.12 6.94
CA ILE A 63 -0.77 -4.69 8.33
C ILE A 63 -2.17 -4.21 8.69
N GLU A 64 -2.54 -4.42 9.95
CA GLU A 64 -3.72 -3.79 10.52
C GLU A 64 -3.49 -2.29 10.70
N VAL A 65 -4.55 -1.51 10.51
CA VAL A 65 -4.55 -0.04 10.57
C VAL A 65 -5.69 0.40 11.47
N THR A 66 -5.41 1.34 12.38
CA THR A 66 -6.46 1.85 13.28
C THR A 66 -7.50 2.66 12.49
N PRO A 67 -8.73 2.84 13.02
CA PRO A 67 -9.73 3.67 12.35
C PRO A 67 -9.24 5.10 12.06
N ASP A 68 -8.52 5.72 12.99
CA ASP A 68 -7.96 7.07 12.83
C ASP A 68 -6.88 7.11 11.74
N GLU A 69 -6.01 6.10 11.69
CA GLU A 69 -5.00 5.96 10.64
C GLU A 69 -5.67 5.73 9.28
N ALA A 70 -6.76 4.96 9.23
CA ALA A 70 -7.47 4.65 7.99
C ALA A 70 -8.16 5.89 7.40
N ARG A 71 -8.71 6.77 8.25
CA ARG A 71 -9.34 8.06 7.84
C ARG A 71 -8.40 9.01 7.10
N ALA A 72 -7.09 8.85 7.27
CA ALA A 72 -6.09 9.63 6.55
C ALA A 72 -5.98 9.27 5.06
N PHE A 73 -6.52 8.11 4.64
CA PHE A 73 -6.43 7.65 3.25
C PHE A 73 -7.58 8.19 2.40
N PRO A 74 -7.30 8.68 1.17
CA PRO A 74 -8.33 9.26 0.30
C PRO A 74 -9.50 8.31 -0.04
N ARG A 75 -9.23 7.01 -0.16
CA ARG A 75 -10.26 6.00 -0.44
C ARG A 75 -11.06 5.51 0.76
N PHE A 76 -10.62 5.83 1.97
CA PHE A 76 -11.27 5.28 3.15
C PHE A 76 -12.70 5.80 3.25
N ARG A 77 -13.63 4.87 3.45
CA ARG A 77 -15.02 5.18 3.75
C ARG A 77 -15.27 4.67 5.15
N ASP A 78 -15.66 5.59 6.03
CA ASP A 78 -16.08 5.22 7.38
C ASP A 78 -17.20 4.18 7.30
N ASN A 79 -17.07 3.14 8.11
CA ASN A 79 -18.13 2.18 8.27
C ASN A 79 -19.11 2.69 9.34
N PRO A 80 -20.38 2.99 8.99
CA PRO A 80 -21.35 3.50 9.94
C PRO A 80 -21.66 2.53 11.10
N ALA A 81 -21.39 1.23 10.94
CA ALA A 81 -21.59 0.23 11.98
C ALA A 81 -20.49 0.22 13.07
N GLY A 82 -19.39 0.97 12.90
CA GLY A 82 -18.33 1.12 13.90
C GLY A 82 -17.50 -0.14 14.24
N LEU A 83 -17.87 -1.31 13.73
CA LEU A 83 -17.24 -2.61 14.01
C LEU A 83 -16.27 -3.10 12.92
N GLY A 84 -15.81 -2.20 12.04
CA GLY A 84 -14.95 -2.59 10.92
C GLY A 84 -13.48 -2.70 11.28
N VAL A 85 -12.85 -3.82 10.94
CA VAL A 85 -11.38 -3.96 10.99
C VAL A 85 -10.80 -3.60 9.64
N THR A 86 -9.77 -2.76 9.62
CA THR A 86 -9.16 -2.27 8.39
C THR A 86 -7.73 -2.78 8.24
N TRP A 87 -7.43 -3.33 7.07
CA TRP A 87 -6.10 -3.81 6.70
C TRP A 87 -5.56 -3.07 5.49
N LEU A 88 -4.26 -2.79 5.54
CA LEU A 88 -3.48 -2.20 4.45
C LEU A 88 -2.49 -3.22 3.94
N ALA A 89 -2.63 -3.61 2.67
CA ALA A 89 -1.64 -4.41 1.96
C ALA A 89 -0.74 -3.51 1.10
N VAL A 90 0.57 -3.78 1.10
CA VAL A 90 1.56 -3.10 0.27
C VAL A 90 2.38 -4.08 -0.55
N GLY A 91 2.83 -3.65 -1.72
CA GLY A 91 3.63 -4.47 -2.62
C GLY A 91 4.29 -3.65 -3.73
N PHE A 92 4.95 -4.36 -4.64
CA PHE A 92 5.47 -3.82 -5.88
C PHE A 92 4.65 -4.35 -7.06
N ASP A 93 4.38 -3.50 -8.04
CA ASP A 93 3.80 -3.93 -9.32
C ASP A 93 4.86 -4.57 -10.23
N SER A 94 4.46 -4.99 -11.43
CA SER A 94 5.36 -5.58 -12.43
C SER A 94 6.48 -4.64 -12.92
N GLU A 95 6.32 -3.33 -12.73
CA GLU A 95 7.32 -2.29 -13.06
C GLU A 95 8.18 -1.90 -11.85
N GLY A 96 7.97 -2.52 -10.68
CA GLY A 96 8.68 -2.22 -9.44
C GLY A 96 8.20 -0.95 -8.72
N ARG A 97 7.03 -0.40 -9.08
CA ARG A 97 6.42 0.74 -8.40
C ARG A 97 5.72 0.29 -7.12
N ALA A 98 5.87 1.09 -6.07
CA ALA A 98 5.18 0.87 -4.81
C ALA A 98 3.66 1.05 -4.97
N SER A 99 2.91 0.05 -4.56
CA SER A 99 1.45 0.02 -4.61
C SER A 99 0.87 -0.38 -3.26
N TYR A 100 -0.37 0.00 -3.00
CA TYR A 100 -1.09 -0.41 -1.80
C TYR A 100 -2.57 -0.65 -2.07
N ALA A 101 -3.22 -1.37 -1.17
CA ALA A 101 -4.66 -1.53 -1.10
C ALA A 101 -5.14 -1.48 0.35
N LEU A 102 -6.17 -0.70 0.61
CA LEU A 102 -6.84 -0.59 1.92
C LEU A 102 -8.21 -1.27 1.81
N GLN A 103 -8.53 -2.18 2.73
CA GLN A 103 -9.82 -2.87 2.78
C GLN A 103 -10.31 -2.98 4.22
N THR A 104 -11.62 -2.81 4.39
CA THR A 104 -12.32 -2.93 5.67
C THR A 104 -13.32 -4.06 5.55
N ALA A 105 -13.40 -4.91 6.57
CA ALA A 105 -14.45 -5.92 6.68
C ALA A 105 -15.15 -5.82 8.03
N ASN A 106 -16.43 -6.17 8.03
CA ASN A 106 -17.30 -6.10 9.19
C ASN A 106 -17.87 -7.48 9.44
N CYS A 107 -17.72 -7.98 10.65
CA CYS A 107 -18.33 -9.21 11.12
C CYS A 107 -18.60 -9.06 12.62
N GLU A 108 -19.58 -9.80 13.16
CA GLU A 108 -19.81 -9.85 14.61
C GLU A 108 -18.61 -10.48 15.34
N ASP A 109 -17.92 -11.42 14.69
CA ASP A 109 -16.66 -11.97 15.16
C ASP A 109 -15.48 -11.15 14.61
N GLY A 110 -14.80 -10.45 15.51
CA GLY A 110 -13.66 -9.59 15.16
C GLY A 110 -12.48 -10.34 14.55
N ALA A 111 -12.26 -11.62 14.90
CA ALA A 111 -11.18 -12.42 14.32
C ALA A 111 -11.49 -12.77 12.85
N LEU A 112 -12.73 -13.16 12.57
CA LEU A 112 -13.20 -13.40 11.20
C LEU A 112 -13.20 -12.11 10.37
N ALA A 113 -13.62 -10.98 10.95
CA ALA A 113 -13.54 -9.67 10.28
C ALA A 113 -12.10 -9.31 9.91
N SER A 114 -11.17 -9.49 10.85
CA SER A 114 -9.75 -9.18 10.65
C SER A 114 -9.14 -10.04 9.54
N GLU A 115 -9.37 -11.37 9.56
CA GLU A 115 -8.87 -12.26 8.53
C GLU A 115 -9.50 -11.96 7.16
N ALA A 116 -10.81 -11.71 7.10
CA ALA A 116 -11.49 -11.34 5.86
C ALA A 116 -10.93 -10.03 5.28
N ALA A 117 -10.76 -8.99 6.10
CA ALA A 117 -10.17 -7.72 5.69
C ALA A 117 -8.74 -7.90 5.16
N ARG A 118 -7.93 -8.74 5.83
CA ARG A 118 -6.56 -9.07 5.40
C ARG A 118 -6.54 -9.75 4.03
N VAL A 119 -7.38 -10.77 3.84
CA VAL A 119 -7.50 -11.49 2.55
C VAL A 119 -7.96 -10.55 1.44
N LEU A 120 -8.98 -9.73 1.70
CA LEU A 120 -9.49 -8.74 0.74
C LEU A 120 -8.42 -7.71 0.37
N ALA A 121 -7.66 -7.20 1.34
CA ALA A 121 -6.58 -6.24 1.09
C ALA A 121 -5.51 -6.85 0.18
N CYS A 122 -5.08 -8.09 0.46
CA CYS A 122 -4.11 -8.81 -0.37
C CYS A 122 -4.64 -9.10 -1.78
N ALA A 123 -5.89 -9.55 -1.91
CA ALA A 123 -6.52 -9.80 -3.20
C ALA A 123 -6.59 -8.50 -4.02
N LYS A 124 -7.00 -7.40 -3.38
CA LYS A 124 -7.07 -6.09 -4.05
C LYS A 124 -5.71 -5.58 -4.46
N LEU A 125 -4.68 -5.78 -3.64
CA LEU A 125 -3.30 -5.45 -3.99
C LEU A 125 -2.86 -6.25 -5.23
N ALA A 126 -3.19 -7.54 -5.31
CA ALA A 126 -2.86 -8.35 -6.49
C ALA A 126 -3.50 -7.80 -7.77
N GLU A 127 -4.76 -7.35 -7.71
CA GLU A 127 -5.42 -6.67 -8.85
C GLU A 127 -4.69 -5.38 -9.25
N VAL A 128 -4.34 -4.55 -8.27
CA VAL A 128 -3.62 -3.28 -8.50
C VAL A 128 -2.25 -3.55 -9.13
N CYS A 129 -1.49 -4.51 -8.61
CA CYS A 129 -0.17 -4.88 -9.11
C CYS A 129 -0.21 -5.56 -10.49
N ALA A 130 -1.33 -6.22 -10.84
CA ALA A 130 -1.52 -6.86 -12.13
C ALA A 130 -1.86 -5.86 -13.24
N THR A 131 -2.37 -4.67 -12.88
CA THR A 131 -2.67 -3.62 -13.85
C THR A 131 -1.36 -2.90 -14.23
N PRO A 132 -0.96 -2.88 -15.51
CA PRO A 132 0.15 -2.06 -15.96
C PRO A 132 -0.19 -0.60 -15.64
N GLY A 133 0.55 0.01 -14.72
CA GLY A 133 0.24 1.36 -14.28
C GLY A 133 0.40 2.36 -15.42
N PHE A 134 -0.46 3.37 -15.43
CA PHE A 134 -0.42 4.45 -16.40
C PHE A 134 1.00 5.05 -16.48
N PRO A 135 1.50 5.39 -17.69
CA PRO A 135 2.77 6.10 -17.81
C PRO A 135 2.65 7.41 -17.02
N ILE A 136 3.37 7.51 -15.90
CA ILE A 136 3.63 8.79 -15.26
C ILE A 136 4.46 9.55 -16.28
N CYS A 137 3.80 10.38 -17.09
CA CYS A 137 4.43 11.13 -18.16
C CYS A 137 5.70 11.76 -17.60
N LYS A 138 6.84 11.45 -18.22
CA LYS A 138 8.05 12.28 -18.07
C LYS A 138 7.58 13.71 -18.27
N THR A 139 7.79 14.57 -17.28
CA THR A 139 7.67 16.02 -17.44
C THR A 139 8.48 16.35 -18.69
N ARG A 140 7.80 16.63 -19.82
CA ARG A 140 8.46 17.13 -21.02
C ARG A 140 9.16 18.40 -20.57
N GLY A 141 10.49 18.36 -20.51
CA GLY A 141 11.30 19.56 -20.38
C GLY A 141 10.84 20.53 -21.47
N ARG A 142 10.50 21.76 -21.05
CA ARG A 142 10.20 22.85 -21.97
C ARG A 142 11.36 22.99 -22.95
N ALA A 143 11.00 23.11 -24.23
CA ALA A 143 11.88 23.57 -25.30
C ALA A 143 12.39 24.99 -25.01
#